data_AF-A0A3D5G7X6-F1
#
_entry.id   AF-A0A3D5G7X6-F1
#
_cell.length_a   1.000
_cell.length_b   1.000
_cell.length_c   1.000
_cell.angle_alpha   90.00
_cell.angle_beta   90.00
_cell.angle_gamma   90.00
#
_symmetry.space_group_name_H-M   'P 1'
#
loop_
_entity.id
_entity.type
_entity.pdbx_description
1 polymer ?
#
loop_
_entity_poly.entity_id
_entity_poly.type
_entity_poly.pdbx_seq_one_letter_code
_entity_poly.pdbx_strand_id
1 'polypeptide(L)'
;MGTIKPPNILTQTYPLPINIQSLADETNTSAIYQELCTLIYSLALPDTDIPTVSNFAQLKQQIINAKKQLQKPHLALILHDCKPHPPLLTCCRKIADAKLGLHILWITDEPLEAPLRGFPPSQDNLLGVIQNWLEEC
;
A
#
# COMPACT_ATOMS: atom_id res chain seq x y z
N MET A 1 35.05 -20.93 7.37
CA MET A 1 34.94 -19.82 6.38
C MET A 1 33.80 -20.17 5.43
N GLY A 2 32.72 -19.42 5.28
CA GLY A 2 32.40 -18.12 5.85
C GLY A 2 30.90 -18.00 6.12
N THR A 3 30.58 -17.29 7.19
CA THR A 3 29.24 -16.75 7.40
C THR A 3 29.18 -15.43 6.67
N ILE A 4 28.56 -15.39 5.49
CA ILE A 4 28.03 -14.14 4.95
C ILE A 4 26.56 -14.15 5.33
N LYS A 5 26.25 -13.60 6.51
CA LYS A 5 24.90 -13.08 6.74
C LYS A 5 24.91 -11.69 6.09
N PRO A 6 24.18 -11.45 4.99
CA PRO A 6 24.06 -10.09 4.47
C PRO A 6 23.52 -9.19 5.58
N PRO A 7 23.85 -7.89 5.56
CA PRO A 7 23.43 -6.97 6.61
C PRO A 7 21.93 -7.11 6.82
N ASN A 8 21.53 -7.26 8.08
CA ASN A 8 20.16 -7.14 8.52
C ASN A 8 19.75 -5.67 8.33
N ILE A 9 19.48 -5.26 7.09
CA ILE A 9 18.92 -3.96 6.77
C ILE A 9 17.45 -4.10 7.15
N LEU A 10 17.07 -3.53 8.30
CA LEU A 10 15.66 -3.32 8.64
C LEU A 10 14.98 -2.74 7.39
N THR A 11 14.09 -3.50 6.74
CA THR A 11 13.57 -3.19 5.40
C THR A 11 13.21 -1.70 5.29
N GLN A 12 13.77 -0.99 4.30
CA GLN A 12 13.48 0.44 4.05
C GLN A 12 11.97 0.66 3.81
N THR A 13 11.34 -0.39 3.30
CA THR A 13 9.90 -0.46 3.03
C THR A 13 9.17 -1.12 4.20
N TYR A 14 8.12 -0.44 4.67
CA TYR A 14 7.16 -1.00 5.60
C TYR A 14 5.98 -1.59 4.80
N PRO A 15 5.78 -2.92 4.80
CA PRO A 15 4.66 -3.54 4.12
C PRO A 15 3.37 -3.40 4.94
N LEU A 16 2.28 -3.08 4.27
CA LEU A 16 0.93 -3.01 4.84
C LEU A 16 -0.03 -3.89 4.03
N PRO A 17 -0.36 -5.10 4.51
CA PRO A 17 -1.47 -5.87 3.93
C PRO A 17 -2.79 -5.20 4.31
N ILE A 18 -3.54 -4.75 3.30
CA ILE A 18 -4.80 -4.03 3.48
C ILE A 18 -5.93 -4.82 2.81
N ASN A 19 -6.85 -5.31 3.65
CA ASN A 19 -8.15 -5.78 3.18
C ASN A 19 -8.97 -4.55 2.76
N ILE A 20 -9.28 -4.46 1.46
CA ILE A 20 -10.06 -3.36 0.88
C ILE A 20 -11.47 -3.82 0.45
N GLN A 21 -11.98 -4.91 1.02
CA GLN A 21 -13.33 -5.40 0.73
C GLN A 21 -14.42 -4.35 1.02
N SER A 22 -14.21 -3.47 2.02
CA SER A 22 -15.12 -2.35 2.32
C SER A 22 -15.27 -1.36 1.16
N LEU A 23 -14.35 -1.39 0.18
CA LEU A 23 -14.33 -0.50 -0.98
C LEU A 23 -14.87 -1.15 -2.27
N ALA A 24 -15.39 -2.38 -2.23
CA ALA A 24 -15.74 -3.16 -3.43
C ALA A 24 -16.63 -2.44 -4.45
N ASP A 25 -17.59 -1.64 -3.97
CA ASP A 25 -18.56 -0.92 -4.81
C ASP A 25 -18.58 0.59 -4.52
N GLU A 26 -17.61 1.11 -3.75
CA GLU A 26 -17.57 2.52 -3.39
C GLU A 26 -17.18 3.38 -4.59
N THR A 27 -17.99 4.40 -4.88
CA THR A 27 -17.79 5.32 -6.01
C THR A 27 -17.48 6.75 -5.56
N ASN A 28 -17.78 7.08 -4.31
CA ASN A 28 -17.46 8.34 -3.70
C ASN A 28 -15.96 8.42 -3.41
N THR A 29 -15.26 9.21 -4.24
CA THR A 29 -13.81 9.40 -4.15
C THR A 29 -13.37 9.87 -2.76
N SER A 30 -14.15 10.72 -2.07
CA SER A 30 -13.81 11.18 -0.72
C SER A 30 -13.92 10.07 0.31
N ALA A 31 -14.93 9.21 0.19
CA ALA A 31 -15.07 8.03 1.05
C ALA A 31 -13.92 7.04 0.82
N ILE A 32 -13.52 6.81 -0.43
CA ILE A 32 -12.35 5.98 -0.77
C ILE A 32 -11.09 6.52 -0.08
N TYR A 33 -10.81 7.83 -0.18
CA TYR A 33 -9.64 8.42 0.47
C TYR A 33 -9.70 8.29 2.00
N GLN A 34 -10.88 8.51 2.61
CA GLN A 34 -11.05 8.37 4.05
C GLN A 34 -10.81 6.93 4.50
N GLU A 35 -11.38 5.96 3.81
CA GLU A 35 -11.25 4.55 4.16
C GLU A 35 -9.81 4.07 3.99
N LEU A 36 -9.13 4.44 2.89
CA LEU A 36 -7.70 4.15 2.73
C LEU A 36 -6.87 4.75 3.87
N CYS A 37 -7.17 5.98 4.31
CA CYS A 37 -6.48 6.59 5.45
C CYS A 37 -6.74 5.82 6.76
N THR A 38 -7.99 5.41 6.96
CA THR A 38 -8.46 4.66 8.14
C THR A 38 -7.73 3.31 8.22
N LEU A 39 -7.67 2.58 7.12
CA LEU A 39 -6.98 1.30 7.04
C LEU A 39 -5.46 1.45 7.23
N ILE A 40 -4.82 2.46 6.62
CA ILE A 40 -3.38 2.71 6.82
C ILE A 40 -3.07 3.02 8.29
N TYR A 41 -3.82 3.94 8.92
CA TYR A 41 -3.55 4.35 10.30
C TYR A 41 -3.86 3.23 11.30
N SER A 42 -5.00 2.55 11.16
CA SER A 42 -5.36 1.46 12.08
C SER A 42 -4.36 0.31 12.07
N LEU A 43 -3.75 0.00 10.91
CA LEU A 43 -2.77 -1.08 10.78
C LEU A 43 -1.34 -0.64 11.15
N ALA A 44 -0.93 0.55 10.72
CA ALA A 44 0.45 0.99 10.88
C ALA A 44 0.70 1.74 12.21
N LEU A 45 -0.33 2.43 12.72
CA LEU A 45 -0.25 3.38 13.83
C LEU A 45 -1.49 3.24 14.74
N PRO A 46 -1.71 2.07 15.36
CA PRO A 46 -2.94 1.77 16.10
C PRO A 46 -3.20 2.69 17.29
N ASP A 47 -2.16 3.31 17.84
CA ASP A 47 -2.24 4.23 18.98
C ASP A 47 -2.42 5.70 18.56
N THR A 48 -2.55 5.98 17.26
CA THR A 48 -2.71 7.33 16.70
C THR A 48 -4.15 7.55 16.25
N ASP A 49 -4.72 8.72 16.59
CA ASP A 49 -6.04 9.12 16.09
C ASP A 49 -6.08 9.11 14.56
N ILE A 50 -7.16 8.55 14.01
CA ILE A 50 -7.34 8.45 12.57
C ILE A 50 -7.73 9.84 12.02
N PRO A 51 -6.93 10.44 11.13
CA PRO A 51 -7.21 11.76 10.60
C PRO A 51 -8.38 11.73 9.61
N THR A 52 -9.12 12.83 9.54
CA THR A 52 -10.12 13.04 8.50
C THR A 52 -9.46 13.52 7.20
N VAL A 53 -9.78 12.87 6.09
CA VAL A 53 -9.34 13.23 4.74
C VAL A 53 -10.50 13.11 3.76
N SER A 54 -10.56 13.99 2.77
CA SER A 54 -11.60 13.98 1.73
C SER A 54 -11.04 14.04 0.31
N ASN A 55 -9.73 14.18 0.15
CA ASN A 55 -9.08 14.35 -1.13
C ASN A 55 -7.63 13.84 -1.13
N PHE A 56 -7.08 13.76 -2.34
CA PHE A 56 -5.71 13.31 -2.61
C PHE A 56 -4.65 14.06 -1.79
N ALA A 57 -4.71 15.40 -1.73
CA ALA A 57 -3.67 16.19 -1.08
C ALA A 57 -3.61 15.91 0.43
N GLN A 58 -4.79 15.79 1.06
CA GLN A 58 -4.90 15.42 2.46
C GLN A 58 -4.39 14.01 2.73
N LEU A 59 -4.82 13.01 1.94
CA LEU A 59 -4.31 11.65 2.09
C LEU A 59 -2.79 11.58 1.88
N LYS A 60 -2.26 12.27 0.85
CA LYS A 60 -0.81 12.36 0.61
C LYS A 60 -0.05 12.90 1.82
N GLN A 61 -0.56 13.98 2.43
CA GLN A 61 0.03 14.54 3.64
C GLN A 61 0.02 13.52 4.79
N GLN A 62 -1.08 12.78 4.98
CA GLN A 62 -1.18 11.79 6.04
C GLN A 62 -0.29 10.57 5.82
N ILE A 63 -0.04 10.17 4.56
CA ILE A 63 0.94 9.13 4.24
C ILE A 63 2.37 9.59 4.58
N ILE A 64 2.73 10.85 4.30
CA ILE A 64 4.02 11.42 4.71
C ILE A 64 4.16 11.41 6.24
N ASN A 65 3.11 11.80 6.95
CA ASN A 65 3.10 11.79 8.42
C ASN A 65 3.27 10.36 8.96
N ALA A 66 2.54 9.40 8.40
CA ALA A 66 2.62 8.01 8.82
C ALA A 66 4.04 7.45 8.66
N LYS A 67 4.66 7.69 7.51
CA LYS A 67 6.06 7.29 7.25
C LYS A 67 7.06 7.88 8.23
N LYS A 68 6.90 9.16 8.60
CA LYS A 68 7.75 9.81 9.61
C LYS A 68 7.60 9.16 10.97
N GLN A 69 6.38 8.86 11.39
CA GLN A 69 6.11 8.20 12.67
C GLN A 69 6.66 6.76 12.70
N LEU A 70 6.49 6.02 11.60
CA LEU A 70 7.05 4.67 11.42
C LEU A 70 8.59 4.66 11.30
N GLN A 71 9.21 5.82 11.05
CA GLN A 71 10.63 5.97 10.70
C GLN A 71 11.02 5.12 9.48
N LYS A 72 10.13 5.08 8.48
CA LYS A 72 10.27 4.26 7.28
C LYS A 72 10.29 5.14 6.03
N PRO A 73 11.37 5.09 5.24
CA PRO A 73 11.46 5.90 4.03
C PRO A 73 10.45 5.46 2.98
N HIS A 74 9.99 4.20 2.95
CA HIS A 74 8.99 3.71 2.01
C HIS A 74 7.82 3.00 2.71
N LEU A 75 6.65 3.04 2.09
CA LEU A 75 5.44 2.32 2.47
C LEU A 75 4.96 1.51 1.27
N ALA A 76 4.69 0.23 1.46
CA ALA A 76 4.13 -0.63 0.42
C ALA A 76 2.74 -1.10 0.83
N LEU A 77 1.72 -0.64 0.13
CA LEU A 77 0.35 -1.09 0.33
C LEU A 77 0.12 -2.36 -0.49
N ILE A 78 -0.27 -3.45 0.17
CA ILE A 78 -0.57 -4.75 -0.42
C ILE A 78 -2.08 -4.94 -0.31
N LEU A 79 -2.80 -4.55 -1.36
CA LEU A 79 -4.26 -4.54 -1.40
C LEU A 79 -4.80 -5.93 -1.75
N HIS A 80 -5.85 -6.39 -1.06
CA HIS A 80 -6.47 -7.69 -1.31
C HIS A 80 -7.97 -7.71 -0.98
N ASP A 81 -8.65 -8.81 -1.32
CA ASP A 81 -10.10 -9.05 -1.08
C ASP A 81 -11.07 -8.08 -1.79
N CYS A 82 -10.61 -7.42 -2.85
CA CYS A 82 -11.44 -6.57 -3.70
C CYS A 82 -10.96 -6.65 -5.14
N LYS A 83 -11.90 -6.72 -6.10
CA LYS A 83 -11.58 -6.52 -7.51
C LYS A 83 -11.30 -5.04 -7.80
N PRO A 84 -10.30 -4.73 -8.63
CA PRO A 84 -10.10 -3.37 -9.08
C PRO A 84 -11.34 -2.82 -9.81
N HIS A 85 -11.66 -1.55 -9.55
CA HIS A 85 -12.72 -0.84 -10.26
C HIS A 85 -12.33 0.62 -10.50
N PRO A 86 -12.95 1.33 -11.46
CA PRO A 86 -12.39 2.58 -11.97
C PRO A 86 -12.19 3.69 -10.92
N PRO A 87 -13.16 3.97 -10.00
CA PRO A 87 -12.94 4.94 -8.92
C PRO A 87 -11.77 4.61 -8.01
N LEU A 88 -11.67 3.36 -7.54
CA LEU A 88 -10.61 2.93 -6.62
C LEU A 88 -9.25 2.90 -7.33
N LEU A 89 -9.19 2.36 -8.54
CA LEU A 89 -8.00 2.41 -9.39
C LEU A 89 -7.50 3.83 -9.59
N THR A 90 -8.41 4.78 -9.86
CA THR A 90 -8.06 6.20 -10.04
C THR A 90 -7.45 6.77 -8.77
N CYS A 91 -8.02 6.46 -7.60
CA CYS A 91 -7.48 6.90 -6.31
C CYS A 91 -6.10 6.30 -6.05
N CYS A 92 -5.96 4.97 -6.18
CA CYS A 92 -4.69 4.26 -5.98
C CYS A 92 -3.59 4.77 -6.92
N ARG A 93 -3.89 4.97 -8.22
CA ARG A 93 -2.93 5.52 -9.19
C ARG A 93 -2.49 6.93 -8.83
N LYS A 94 -3.37 7.77 -8.27
CA LYS A 94 -3.02 9.13 -7.86
C LYS A 94 -2.06 9.15 -6.68
N ILE A 95 -2.24 8.25 -5.71
CA ILE A 95 -1.40 8.21 -4.50
C ILE A 95 -0.10 7.45 -4.71
N ALA A 96 -0.08 6.42 -5.57
CA ALA A 96 1.12 5.68 -5.94
C ALA A 96 2.18 6.63 -6.52
N ASP A 97 3.21 6.89 -5.73
CA ASP A 97 4.22 7.90 -6.01
C ASP A 97 5.55 7.38 -5.46
N ALA A 98 6.34 6.74 -6.32
CA ALA A 98 7.63 6.18 -5.96
C ALA A 98 8.62 7.25 -5.45
N LYS A 99 8.48 8.52 -5.89
CA LYS A 99 9.29 9.62 -5.35
C LYS A 99 8.90 9.97 -3.91
N LEU A 100 7.64 9.74 -3.57
CA LEU A 100 7.15 9.79 -2.19
C LEU A 100 7.42 8.49 -1.44
N GLY A 101 8.04 7.47 -2.04
CA GLY A 101 8.21 6.16 -1.43
C GLY A 101 6.88 5.48 -1.07
N LEU A 102 5.82 5.69 -1.87
CA LEU A 102 4.57 4.94 -1.74
C LEU A 102 4.42 4.01 -2.94
N HIS A 103 4.47 2.72 -2.65
CA HIS A 103 4.33 1.64 -3.61
C HIS A 103 3.01 0.90 -3.38
N ILE A 104 2.34 0.49 -4.45
CA ILE A 104 1.05 -0.22 -4.34
C ILE A 104 1.10 -1.49 -5.17
N LEU A 105 0.85 -2.60 -4.49
CA LEU A 105 0.63 -3.91 -5.04
C LEU A 105 -0.82 -4.32 -4.76
N TRP A 106 -1.44 -5.01 -5.70
CA TRP A 106 -2.78 -5.55 -5.56
C TRP A 106 -2.76 -7.05 -5.88
N ILE A 107 -3.33 -7.85 -4.99
CA ILE A 107 -3.57 -9.27 -5.21
C ILE A 107 -4.87 -9.40 -6.01
N THR A 108 -4.75 -9.59 -7.33
CA THR A 108 -5.85 -9.61 -8.29
C THR A 108 -5.44 -10.32 -9.59
N ASP A 109 -6.38 -11.02 -10.21
CA ASP A 109 -6.22 -11.61 -11.55
C ASP A 109 -6.35 -10.55 -12.67
N GLU A 110 -6.83 -9.35 -12.34
CA GLU A 110 -6.99 -8.29 -13.32
C GLU A 110 -5.63 -7.65 -13.68
N PRO A 111 -5.36 -7.41 -14.98
CA PRO A 111 -4.12 -6.77 -15.39
C PRO A 111 -4.07 -5.34 -14.88
N LEU A 112 -2.98 -4.99 -14.18
CA LEU A 112 -2.71 -3.64 -13.72
C LEU A 112 -1.53 -3.04 -14.45
N GLU A 113 -1.69 -1.78 -14.86
CA GLU A 113 -0.62 -0.97 -15.43
C GLU A 113 0.13 -0.21 -14.33
N ALA A 114 1.41 0.08 -14.60
CA ALA A 114 2.22 0.96 -13.78
C ALA A 114 1.49 2.30 -13.51
N PRO A 115 1.63 2.90 -12.31
CA PRO A 115 2.55 2.51 -11.24
C PRO A 115 2.04 1.41 -10.29
N LEU A 116 0.86 0.83 -10.55
CA LEU A 116 0.34 -0.27 -9.73
C LEU A 116 0.95 -1.60 -10.17
N ARG A 117 1.24 -2.47 -9.20
CA ARG A 117 1.66 -3.86 -9.47
C ARG A 117 0.49 -4.81 -9.17
N GLY A 118 0.26 -5.79 -10.05
CA GLY A 118 -0.71 -6.85 -9.83
C GLY A 118 -0.04 -8.22 -9.70
N PHE A 119 -0.50 -9.05 -8.77
CA PHE A 119 -0.22 -10.49 -8.75
C PHE A 119 -1.51 -11.28 -8.58
N PRO A 120 -1.73 -12.35 -9.37
CA PRO A 120 -2.92 -13.17 -9.23
C PRO A 120 -2.93 -13.89 -7.86
N PRO A 121 -4.10 -14.12 -7.23
CA PRO A 121 -4.19 -14.90 -6.00
C PRO A 121 -3.65 -16.33 -6.17
N SER A 122 -3.75 -16.89 -7.38
CA SER A 122 -3.22 -18.20 -7.75
C SER A 122 -1.72 -18.20 -8.11
N GLN A 123 -1.01 -17.08 -7.90
CA GLN A 123 0.42 -16.99 -8.19
C GLN A 123 1.21 -18.01 -7.38
N ASP A 124 1.97 -18.86 -8.07
CA ASP A 124 2.92 -19.77 -7.41
C ASP A 124 3.92 -18.98 -6.57
N ASN A 125 4.10 -19.41 -5.32
CA ASN A 125 4.95 -18.75 -4.33
C ASN A 125 4.66 -17.24 -4.18
N LEU A 126 3.38 -16.87 -4.10
CA LEU A 126 2.94 -15.47 -3.96
C LEU A 126 3.71 -14.71 -2.86
N LEU A 127 3.96 -15.33 -1.71
CA LEU A 127 4.75 -14.71 -0.64
C LEU A 127 6.17 -14.35 -1.07
N GLY A 128 6.89 -15.27 -1.74
CA GLY A 128 8.24 -15.00 -2.23
C GLY A 128 8.26 -13.92 -3.32
N VAL A 129 7.25 -13.89 -4.19
CA VAL A 129 7.13 -12.86 -5.23
C VAL A 129 6.85 -11.48 -4.61
N ILE A 130 5.99 -11.39 -3.59
CA ILE A 130 5.77 -10.15 -2.83
C ILE A 130 7.05 -9.71 -2.10
N GLN A 131 7.78 -10.64 -1.48
CA GLN A 131 9.05 -10.34 -0.80
C GLN A 131 10.08 -9.76 -1.77
N ASN A 132 10.27 -10.38 -2.94
CA ASN A 132 11.18 -9.85 -3.97
C ASN A 132 10.76 -8.44 -4.43
N TRP A 133 9.46 -8.20 -4.63
CA TRP A 133 8.96 -6.87 -4.99
C TRP A 133 9.22 -5.82 -3.89
N LEU A 134 9.11 -6.19 -2.61
CA LEU A 134 9.42 -5.31 -1.49
C LEU A 134 10.92 -4.94 -1.41
N GLU A 135 11.81 -5.80 -1.91
CA GLU A 135 13.25 -5.52 -2.01
C GLU A 135 13.58 -4.54 -3.15
N GLU A 136 12.73 -4.48 -4.19
CA GLU A 136 12.83 -3.51 -5.29
C GLU A 136 12.31 -2.11 -4.92
N CYS A 137 11.49 -2.02 -3.86
CA CYS A 137 10.78 -0.82 -3.43
C CYS A 137 11.65 0.19 -2.69
#